data_AF-A0A431KGH8-F1
#
_entry.id   AF-A0A431KGH8-F1
#
_cell.length_a   1.000
_cell.length_b   1.000
_cell.length_c   1.000
_cell.angle_alpha   90.00
_cell.angle_beta   90.00
_cell.angle_gamma   90.00
#
_symmetry.space_group_name_H-M   'P 1'
#
loop_
_entity.id
_entity.type
_entity.pdbx_description
1 polymer ?
#
loop_
_entity_poly.entity_id
_entity_poly.type
_entity_poly.pdbx_seq_one_letter_code
_entity_poly.pdbx_strand_id
1 'polypeptide(L)' 'MEFSLGELVSRLGGELVGDPAVVVRQIASIEAAREGELAFLSNPKLGASLATSKASAFILSPK' A
#
# COMPACT_ATOMS: atom_id res chain seq x y z
N MET A 1 7.97 -4.08 13.64
CA MET A 1 8.40 -5.15 12.72
C MET A 1 8.14 -4.65 11.32
N GLU A 2 9.09 -4.83 10.41
CA GLU A 2 9.01 -4.30 9.04
C GLU A 2 8.98 -5.45 8.05
N PHE A 3 8.26 -5.28 6.94
CA PHE A 3 8.15 -6.27 5.87
C PHE A 3 8.42 -5.59 4.53
N SER A 4 9.05 -6.30 3.60
CA SER A 4 9.10 -5.84 2.23
C SER A 4 7.78 -6.14 1.51
N LEU A 5 7.43 -5.35 0.50
CA LEU A 5 6.23 -5.61 -0.32
C LEU A 5 6.29 -7.00 -0.97
N GLY A 6 7.47 -7.42 -1.43
CA GLY A 6 7.67 -8.76 -1.97
C GLY A 6 7.38 -9.87 -0.95
N GLU A 7 7.77 -9.67 0.31
CA GLU A 7 7.48 -10.62 1.39
C GLU A 7 5.99 -10.70 1.70
N LEU A 8 5.31 -9.55 1.72
CA LEU A 8 3.86 -9.48 1.95
C LEU A 8 3.10 -10.24 0.87
N VAL A 9 3.40 -9.99 -0.40
CA VAL A 9 2.75 -10.68 -1.52
C VAL A 9 3.10 -12.16 -1.56
N SER A 10 4.34 -12.55 -1.21
CA SER A 10 4.72 -13.96 -1.13
C SER A 10 3.97 -14.72 -0.03
N ARG A 11 3.62 -14.06 1.08
CA ARG A 11 2.92 -14.67 2.22
C ARG A 11 1.40 -14.63 2.10
N LEU A 12 0.85 -13.53 1.59
CA LEU A 12 -0.59 -13.26 1.55
C LEU A 12 -1.20 -13.52 0.17
N GLY A 13 -0.37 -13.68 -0.86
CA GLY A 13 -0.79 -13.70 -2.25
C GLY A 13 -1.13 -12.30 -2.76
N GLY A 14 -1.59 -12.25 -4.01
CA GLY A 14 -1.90 -11.01 -4.72
C GLY A 14 -0.90 -10.70 -5.82
N GLU A 15 -1.11 -9.56 -6.48
CA GLU A 15 -0.24 -9.04 -7.51
C GLU A 15 0.52 -7.83 -6.95
N LEU A 16 1.84 -7.83 -7.11
CA LEU A 16 2.67 -6.67 -6.80
C LEU A 16 2.96 -5.91 -8.09
N VAL A 17 2.58 -4.64 -8.12
CA VAL A 17 2.97 -3.70 -9.17
C VAL A 17 3.91 -2.66 -8.56
N GLY A 18 5.18 -2.68 -8.96
CA GLY A 18 6.22 -1.78 -8.46
C GLY A 18 7.42 -2.52 -7.87
N ASP A 19 8.13 -1.87 -6.94
CA ASP A 19 9.37 -2.36 -6.37
C ASP A 19 9.13 -3.28 -5.14
N PRO A 20 9.51 -4.57 -5.19
CA PRO A 20 9.37 -5.50 -4.07
C PRO A 20 10.26 -5.17 -2.87
N ALA A 21 11.33 -4.39 -3.05
CA ALA A 21 12.26 -4.03 -1.97
C ALA A 21 11.72 -2.93 -1.05
N VAL A 22 10.61 -2.28 -1.41
CA VAL A 22 9.98 -1.26 -0.55
C VAL A 22 9.59 -1.87 0.78
N VAL A 23 10.05 -1.25 1.86
CA VAL A 23 9.81 -1.71 3.23
C VAL A 23 8.67 -0.92 3.86
N VAL A 24 7.77 -1.63 4.52
CA VAL A 24 6.61 -1.08 5.20
C VAL A 24 6.51 -1.61 6.62
N ARG A 25 6.09 -0.76 7.55
CA ARG A 25 6.07 -1.03 8.99
C ARG A 25 4.67 -1.10 9.58
N GLN A 26 3.68 -0.49 8.92
CA GLN A 26 2.29 -0.47 9.37
C GLN A 26 1.30 -0.18 8.22
N ILE A 27 0.02 -0.34 8.51
CA ILE A 27 -1.09 -0.01 7.62
C ILE A 27 -1.83 1.21 8.17
N ALA A 28 -2.19 2.15 7.30
CA ALA A 28 -2.96 3.35 7.64
C ALA A 28 -4.04 3.62 6.58
N SER A 29 -4.97 4.54 6.87
CA SER A 29 -5.90 5.03 5.86
C SER A 29 -5.17 5.90 4.84
N ILE A 30 -5.65 5.96 3.59
CA ILE A 30 -5.03 6.76 2.52
C ILE A 30 -4.81 8.23 2.88
N GLU A 31 -5.65 8.78 3.76
CA GLU A 31 -5.59 10.17 4.25
C GLU A 31 -4.51 10.39 5.30
N ALA A 32 -4.20 9.38 6.11
CA ALA A 32 -3.24 9.48 7.22
C ALA A 32 -1.88 8.85 6.91
N ALA A 33 -1.83 7.99 5.88
CA ALA A 33 -0.67 7.18 5.56
C ALA A 33 0.56 8.01 5.20
N ARG A 34 1.71 7.57 5.72
CA ARG A 34 3.02 8.21 5.56
C ARG A 34 4.03 7.24 4.94
N GLU A 35 5.23 7.76 4.76
CA GLU A 35 6.36 6.98 4.26
C GLU A 35 6.68 5.82 5.21
N GLY A 36 6.84 4.63 4.65
CA GLY A 36 6.96 3.36 5.35
C GLY A 36 5.61 2.72 5.71
N GLU A 37 4.47 3.26 5.24
CA GLU A 37 3.14 2.73 5.54
C GLU A 37 2.41 2.29 4.28
N LEU A 38 1.59 1.25 4.44
CA LEU A 38 0.65 0.77 3.43
C LEU A 38 -0.70 1.48 3.60
N ALA A 39 -1.24 2.00 2.51
CA ALA A 39 -2.60 2.52 2.47
C ALA A 39 -3.55 1.56 1.76
N PHE A 40 -4.76 1.36 2.28
CA PHE A 40 -5.81 0.61 1.58
C PHE A 40 -6.80 1.55 0.91
N LEU A 41 -7.10 1.30 -0.38
CA LEU A 41 -8.13 2.03 -1.10
C LEU A 41 -9.48 1.30 -0.98
N SER A 42 -10.26 1.66 0.04
CA SER A 42 -11.58 1.06 0.27
C SER A 42 -12.67 1.61 -0.64
N ASN A 43 -12.48 2.82 -1.17
CA ASN A 43 -13.48 3.52 -1.97
C ASN A 43 -12.86 3.97 -3.30
N PRO A 44 -13.36 3.47 -4.45
CA PRO A 44 -12.87 3.87 -5.78
C PRO A 44 -12.91 5.39 -6.02
N LYS A 45 -13.79 6.11 -5.32
CA LYS A 45 -13.90 7.58 -5.41
C LYS A 45 -12.70 8.32 -4.83
N LEU A 46 -11.86 7.64 -4.04
CA LEU A 46 -10.64 8.21 -3.43
C LEU A 46 -9.43 8.18 -4.37
N GLY A 47 -9.64 7.96 -5.68
CA GLY A 47 -8.57 8.01 -6.67
C GLY A 47 -7.80 9.34 -6.67
N ALA A 48 -8.46 10.47 -6.39
CA ALA A 48 -7.79 11.76 -6.25
C ALA A 48 -6.83 11.82 -5.05
N SER A 49 -7.13 11.08 -3.97
CA SER A 49 -6.29 11.01 -2.78
C SER A 49 -5.04 10.15 -2.99
N LEU A 50 -4.99 9.28 -4.01
CA LEU A 50 -3.78 8.54 -4.35
C LEU A 50 -2.64 9.48 -4.75
N ALA A 51 -2.96 10.55 -5.48
CA ALA A 51 -1.97 11.52 -5.95
C ALA A 51 -1.40 12.39 -4.81
N THR A 52 -2.13 12.56 -3.71
CA THR A 52 -1.72 13.39 -2.57
C THR A 52 -1.25 12.59 -1.36
N SER A 53 -1.49 11.28 -1.34
CA SER A 53 -1.07 10.40 -0.24
C SER A 53 0.44 10.21 -0.22
N LYS A 54 0.98 10.09 1.01
CA LYS A 54 2.42 9.85 1.25
C LYS A 54 2.72 8.40 1.60
N ALA A 55 1.77 7.49 1.39
CA ALA A 55 1.97 6.07 1.60
C ALA A 55 3.09 5.53 0.69
N SER A 56 3.83 4.54 1.17
CA SER A 56 4.85 3.86 0.34
C SER A 56 4.24 2.87 -0.64
N ALA A 57 3.04 2.36 -0.37
CA ALA A 57 2.32 1.44 -1.25
C ALA A 57 0.82 1.50 -1.01
N PHE A 58 0.05 1.09 -2.02
CA PHE A 58 -1.41 1.05 -1.97
C PHE A 58 -1.92 -0.36 -2.22
N ILE A 59 -2.84 -0.82 -1.37
CA ILE A 59 -3.60 -2.05 -1.59
C ILE A 59 -4.87 -1.68 -2.34
N LEU A 60 -5.01 -2.23 -3.54
CA LEU A 60 -6.14 -1.99 -4.42
C LEU A 60 -7.01 -3.25 -4.52
N SER A 61 -8.30 -3.07 -4.74
CA SER A 61 -9.18 -4.17 -5.14
C SER A 61 -9.08 -4.36 -6.65
N PRO A 62 -9.10 -5.61 -7.18
CA PRO A 62 -8.88 -5.93 -8.60
C PRO A 62 -10.06 -5.54 -9.53
N LYS A 63 -10.88 -4.58 -9.13
CA LYS A 63 -12.14 -4.25 -9.80
C LYS A 63 -11.94 -3.43 -11.06
#